data_AF-A0A430F7P0-F1
#
_entry.id   AF-A0A430F7P0-F1
#
_cell.length_a   1.000
_cell.length_b   1.000
_cell.length_c   1.000
_cell.angle_alpha   90.00
_cell.angle_beta   90.00
_cell.angle_gamma   90.00
#
_symmetry.space_group_name_H-M   'P 1'
#
loop_
_entity.id
_entity.type
_entity.pdbx_description
1 polymer ?
#
loop_
_entity_poly.entity_id
_entity_poly.type
_entity_poly.pdbx_seq_one_letter_code
_entity_poly.pdbx_strand_id
1 'polypeptide(L)'
;MATRPDLVTDLTCARSLGISYKRFTGWTPSPGDEVEWDETEQDWMRALHAYETNVTCPLCGLDIRFCHDEDAVRRTFAGGQVEICFVTELREKAMRRYTESGVVKNPHSQTTKLITREQ
;
A
#
# COMPACT_ATOMS: atom_id res chain seq x y z
N MET A 1 -5.76 -16.25 -23.89
CA MET A 1 -5.51 -15.01 -23.11
C MET A 1 -4.42 -15.32 -22.11
N ALA A 2 -3.24 -14.70 -22.23
CA ALA A 2 -2.16 -14.92 -21.29
C ALA A 2 -2.56 -14.37 -19.91
N THR A 3 -2.60 -15.23 -18.91
CA THR A 3 -2.86 -14.85 -17.52
C THR A 3 -1.71 -13.98 -17.04
N ARG A 4 -1.92 -12.66 -16.95
CA ARG A 4 -0.92 -11.74 -16.41
C ARG A 4 -0.80 -11.99 -14.89
N PRO A 5 0.34 -12.49 -14.38
CA PRO A 5 0.51 -12.76 -12.95
C PRO A 5 0.33 -11.52 -12.07
N ASP A 6 0.54 -10.33 -12.64
CA ASP A 6 0.64 -9.07 -11.88
C ASP A 6 -0.61 -8.18 -11.96
N LEU A 7 -1.74 -8.69 -12.48
CA LEU A 7 -2.95 -7.86 -12.64
C LEU A 7 -3.47 -7.31 -11.30
N VAL A 8 -3.51 -8.13 -10.25
CA VAL A 8 -3.98 -7.68 -8.91
C VAL A 8 -3.03 -6.63 -8.34
N THR A 9 -1.72 -6.84 -8.51
CA THR A 9 -0.69 -5.88 -8.09
C THR A 9 -0.87 -4.54 -8.78
N ASP A 10 -1.01 -4.54 -10.11
CA ASP A 10 -1.17 -3.31 -10.89
C ASP A 10 -2.48 -2.58 -10.56
N LEU A 11 -3.59 -3.31 -10.39
CA LEU A 11 -4.87 -2.72 -9.98
C LEU A 11 -4.76 -2.09 -8.57
N THR A 12 -4.05 -2.74 -7.66
CA THR A 12 -3.78 -2.21 -6.32
C THR A 12 -2.94 -0.95 -6.38
N CYS A 13 -1.88 -0.94 -7.19
CA CYS A 13 -1.02 0.22 -7.43
C CYS A 13 -1.81 1.38 -8.05
N ALA A 14 -2.55 1.13 -9.13
CA ALA A 14 -3.39 2.13 -9.80
C ALA A 14 -4.38 2.77 -8.81
N ARG A 15 -5.06 1.96 -8.01
CA ARG A 15 -5.97 2.46 -6.97
C ARG A 15 -5.25 3.27 -5.89
N SER A 16 -4.07 2.85 -5.45
CA SER A 16 -3.28 3.59 -4.45
C SER A 16 -2.86 4.99 -4.94
N LEU A 17 -2.71 5.14 -6.26
CA LEU A 17 -2.43 6.40 -6.93
C LEU A 17 -3.71 7.20 -7.27
N GLY A 18 -4.89 6.62 -7.08
CA GLY A 18 -6.17 7.24 -7.41
C GLY A 18 -6.45 7.34 -8.91
N ILE A 19 -5.92 6.43 -9.72
CA ILE A 19 -6.08 6.41 -11.18
C ILE A 19 -6.67 5.08 -11.68
N SER A 20 -7.24 5.09 -12.89
CA SER A 20 -7.67 3.87 -13.60
C SER A 20 -6.48 2.99 -13.99
N TYR A 21 -6.72 1.71 -14.21
CA TYR A 21 -5.67 0.81 -14.69
C TYR A 21 -5.27 1.14 -16.14
N LYS A 22 -6.21 1.59 -16.97
CA LYS A 22 -5.92 2.25 -18.25
C LYS A 22 -4.84 3.34 -18.09
N ARG A 23 -5.06 4.34 -17.24
CA ARG A 23 -4.03 5.39 -17.01
C ARG A 23 -2.73 4.83 -16.46
N PHE A 24 -2.80 3.89 -15.53
CA PHE A 24 -1.61 3.24 -14.96
C PHE A 24 -0.75 2.55 -16.03
N THR A 25 -1.39 2.03 -17.09
CA THR A 25 -0.73 1.38 -18.22
C THR A 25 -0.41 2.31 -19.39
N GLY A 26 -0.58 3.63 -19.21
CA GLY A 26 -0.19 4.65 -20.19
C GLY A 26 -1.27 5.02 -21.20
N TRP A 27 -2.52 4.62 -20.96
CA TRP A 27 -3.66 5.03 -21.80
C TRP A 27 -3.83 6.55 -21.84
N THR A 28 -4.19 7.04 -23.04
CA THR A 28 -4.66 8.40 -23.28
C THR A 28 -5.93 8.36 -24.14
N PRO A 29 -6.87 9.32 -23.99
CA PRO A 29 -8.09 9.35 -24.80
C PRO A 29 -7.77 9.41 -26.29
N SER A 30 -8.42 8.57 -27.09
CA SER A 30 -8.28 8.56 -28.54
C SER A 30 -9.64 8.35 -29.21
N PRO A 31 -9.83 8.73 -30.50
CA PRO A 31 -11.09 8.51 -31.18
C PRO A 31 -11.50 7.03 -31.18
N GLY A 32 -12.66 6.72 -30.61
CA GLY A 32 -13.18 5.36 -30.42
C GLY A 32 -12.77 4.67 -29.10
N ASP A 33 -11.95 5.33 -28.28
CA ASP A 33 -11.62 4.93 -26.91
C ASP A 33 -11.40 6.20 -26.07
N GLU A 34 -12.47 6.97 -25.91
CA GLU A 34 -12.48 8.21 -25.13
C GLU A 34 -12.81 7.97 -23.65
N VAL A 35 -13.39 6.82 -23.32
CA VAL A 35 -13.91 6.52 -21.99
C VAL A 35 -12.86 5.82 -21.14
N GLU A 36 -12.36 6.55 -20.16
CA GLU A 36 -11.37 6.04 -19.20
C GLU A 36 -11.96 4.95 -18.29
N TRP A 37 -13.12 5.22 -17.67
CA TRP A 37 -13.79 4.30 -16.76
C TRP A 37 -14.90 3.52 -17.47
N ASP A 38 -14.48 2.67 -18.40
CA ASP A 38 -15.41 1.77 -19.08
C ASP A 38 -15.93 0.67 -18.13
N GLU A 39 -16.88 -0.13 -18.62
CA GLU A 39 -17.48 -1.21 -17.84
C GLU A 39 -16.43 -2.22 -17.36
N THR A 40 -15.36 -2.45 -18.13
CA THR A 40 -14.30 -3.40 -17.76
C THR A 40 -13.48 -2.88 -16.58
N GLU A 41 -13.05 -1.62 -16.61
CA GLU A 41 -12.34 -0.97 -15.49
C GLU A 41 -13.20 -0.95 -14.22
N GLN A 42 -14.50 -0.66 -14.35
CA GLN A 42 -15.43 -0.68 -13.22
C GLN A 42 -15.57 -2.08 -12.63
N ASP A 43 -15.71 -3.11 -13.46
CA ASP A 43 -15.82 -4.49 -13.02
C ASP A 43 -14.54 -4.99 -12.36
N TRP A 44 -13.37 -4.58 -12.83
CA TRP A 44 -12.11 -4.87 -12.17
C TRP A 44 -12.00 -4.22 -10.79
N MET A 45 -12.45 -2.97 -10.63
CA MET A 45 -12.47 -2.33 -9.30
C MET A 45 -13.42 -3.04 -8.33
N ARG A 46 -14.60 -3.47 -8.80
CA ARG A 46 -15.55 -4.27 -7.99
C ARG A 46 -14.95 -5.62 -7.62
N ALA A 47 -14.31 -6.30 -8.57
CA ALA A 47 -13.67 -7.59 -8.35
C ALA A 47 -12.48 -7.48 -7.38
N LEU A 48 -11.66 -6.44 -7.51
CA LEU A 48 -10.56 -6.16 -6.57
C LEU A 48 -11.11 -5.94 -5.16
N HIS A 49 -12.17 -5.14 -5.02
CA HIS A 49 -12.81 -4.92 -3.71
C HIS A 49 -13.36 -6.21 -3.11
N ALA A 50 -14.02 -7.05 -3.92
CA ALA A 50 -14.51 -8.35 -3.48
C ALA A 50 -13.38 -9.31 -3.09
N TYR A 51 -12.28 -9.31 -3.85
CA TYR A 51 -11.08 -10.09 -3.53
C TYR A 51 -10.49 -9.67 -2.18
N GLU A 52 -10.30 -8.38 -1.96
CA GLU A 52 -9.73 -7.88 -0.71
C GLU A 52 -10.65 -8.05 0.50
N THR A 53 -11.96 -8.07 0.29
CA THR A 53 -12.92 -8.26 1.38
C THR A 53 -13.08 -9.73 1.76
N ASN A 54 -12.95 -10.64 0.79
CA ASN A 54 -13.30 -12.06 0.97
C ASN A 54 -12.10 -13.01 0.93
N VAL A 55 -10.94 -12.57 0.45
CA VAL A 55 -9.74 -13.40 0.28
C VAL A 55 -8.58 -12.86 1.10
N THR A 56 -8.41 -11.53 1.21
CA THR A 56 -7.36 -10.93 2.03
C THR A 56 -7.91 -10.51 3.39
N CYS A 57 -7.22 -10.86 4.47
CA CYS A 57 -7.61 -10.43 5.80
C CYS A 57 -7.31 -8.93 5.97
N PRO A 58 -8.28 -8.08 6.32
CA PRO A 58 -8.06 -6.65 6.50
C PRO A 58 -7.23 -6.32 7.74
N LEU A 59 -7.03 -7.28 8.66
CA LEU A 59 -6.25 -7.07 9.89
C LEU A 59 -4.77 -7.38 9.69
N CYS A 60 -4.45 -8.50 9.03
CA CYS A 60 -3.07 -8.97 8.90
C CYS A 60 -2.54 -8.95 7.46
N GLY A 61 -3.39 -8.71 6.45
CA GLY A 61 -3.00 -8.64 5.04
C GLY A 61 -2.71 -10.00 4.39
N LEU A 62 -2.93 -11.11 5.08
CA LEU A 62 -2.70 -12.48 4.56
C LEU A 62 -3.98 -13.10 4.00
N ASP A 63 -3.85 -14.17 3.19
CA ASP A 63 -5.01 -14.94 2.71
C ASP A 63 -5.84 -15.44 3.90
N ILE A 64 -7.16 -15.23 3.88
CA ILE A 64 -8.08 -15.59 4.97
C ILE A 64 -8.03 -17.09 5.27
N ARG A 65 -7.85 -17.94 4.26
CA ARG A 65 -7.75 -19.40 4.43
C ARG A 65 -6.46 -19.77 5.15
N PHE A 66 -5.38 -19.02 4.94
CA PHE A 66 -4.15 -19.21 5.68
C PHE A 66 -4.27 -18.67 7.10
N CYS A 67 -4.70 -17.42 7.30
CA CYS A 67 -4.67 -16.80 8.62
C CYS A 67 -5.72 -17.37 9.60
N HIS A 68 -6.73 -18.07 9.10
CA HIS A 68 -7.72 -18.80 9.92
C HIS A 68 -7.41 -20.30 10.06
N ASP A 69 -6.31 -20.79 9.49
CA ASP A 69 -5.78 -22.13 9.76
C ASP A 69 -4.76 -22.04 10.90
N GLU A 70 -5.20 -22.37 12.12
CA GLU A 70 -4.37 -22.26 13.34
C GLU A 70 -3.06 -23.05 13.23
N ASP A 71 -3.14 -24.26 12.68
CA ASP A 71 -2.01 -25.17 12.57
C ASP A 71 -0.97 -24.65 11.57
N ALA A 72 -1.42 -24.13 10.43
CA ALA A 72 -0.55 -23.48 9.45
C ALA A 72 0.13 -22.24 10.03
N VAL A 73 -0.62 -21.36 10.70
CA VAL A 73 -0.09 -20.15 11.33
C VAL A 73 0.95 -20.49 12.40
N ARG A 74 0.64 -21.43 13.31
CA ARG A 74 1.58 -21.85 14.37
C ARG A 74 2.89 -22.40 13.82
N ARG A 75 2.83 -23.21 12.75
CA ARG A 75 4.04 -23.75 12.11
C ARG A 75 4.85 -22.67 11.40
N THR A 76 4.20 -21.81 10.62
CA THR A 76 4.90 -20.77 9.83
C THR A 76 5.56 -19.73 10.70
N PHE A 77 4.92 -19.33 11.80
CA PHE A 77 5.46 -18.30 12.72
C PHE A 77 6.15 -18.89 13.95
N ALA A 78 6.39 -20.20 14.01
CA ALA A 78 7.18 -20.82 15.08
C ALA A 78 8.60 -20.22 15.09
N GLY A 79 8.95 -19.52 16.17
CA GLY A 79 10.24 -18.83 16.28
C GLY A 79 10.34 -17.53 15.46
N GLY A 80 9.21 -17.01 14.96
CA GLY A 80 9.17 -15.71 14.30
C GLY A 80 9.72 -14.59 15.20
N GLN A 81 10.50 -13.69 14.63
CA GLN A 81 11.05 -12.53 15.32
C GLN A 81 10.19 -11.29 15.04
N VAL A 82 10.07 -10.42 16.03
CA VAL A 82 9.43 -9.11 15.85
C VAL A 82 10.43 -8.19 15.16
N GLU A 83 10.09 -7.69 13.98
CA GLU A 83 10.83 -6.64 13.30
C GLU A 83 10.14 -5.28 13.52
N ILE A 84 10.94 -4.25 13.77
CA ILE A 84 10.46 -2.87 13.85
C ILE A 84 11.11 -2.04 12.74
N CYS A 85 10.36 -1.08 12.20
CA CYS A 85 10.94 -0.09 11.30
C CYS A 85 11.82 0.89 12.10
N PHE A 86 13.12 0.60 12.16
CA PHE A 86 14.10 1.46 12.84
C PHE A 86 14.16 2.88 12.26
N VAL A 87 13.83 3.06 10.98
CA VAL A 87 13.72 4.39 10.35
C VAL A 87 12.59 5.20 10.98
N THR A 88 11.41 4.61 11.16
CA THR A 88 10.28 5.27 11.83
C THR A 88 10.62 5.58 13.28
N GLU A 89 11.23 4.64 14.00
CA GLU A 89 11.67 4.85 15.38
C GLU A 89 12.64 6.06 15.49
N LEU A 90 13.65 6.12 14.63
CA LEU A 90 14.61 7.22 14.61
C LEU A 90 13.97 8.54 14.20
N ARG A 91 13.01 8.52 13.27
CA ARG A 91 12.24 9.72 12.87
C ARG A 91 11.45 10.28 14.05
N GLU A 92 10.72 9.44 14.78
CA GLU A 92 9.95 9.85 15.96
C GLU A 92 10.87 10.44 17.05
N LYS A 93 12.03 9.80 17.30
CA LYS A 93 13.04 10.34 18.21
C LYS A 93 13.57 11.71 17.77
N ALA A 94 13.84 11.89 16.47
CA ALA A 94 14.32 13.15 15.92
C ALA A 94 13.25 14.27 15.99
N MET A 95 12.00 13.94 15.67
CA MET A 95 10.87 14.87 15.76
C MET A 95 10.63 15.32 17.19
N ARG A 96 10.68 14.38 18.17
CA ARG A 96 10.55 14.71 19.59
C ARG A 96 11.62 15.73 20.03
N ARG A 97 12.90 15.49 19.70
CA ARG A 97 13.99 16.42 20.00
C ARG A 97 13.78 17.79 19.35
N TYR A 98 13.30 17.81 18.12
CA TYR A 98 12.98 19.06 17.42
C TYR A 98 11.88 19.84 18.14
N THR A 99 10.78 19.18 18.52
CA THR A 99 9.68 19.80 19.31
C THR A 99 10.17 20.34 20.65
N GLU A 100 10.99 19.57 21.37
CA GLU A 100 11.54 19.93 22.69
C GLU A 100 12.58 21.07 22.61
N SER A 101 13.19 21.30 21.45
CA SER A 101 14.24 22.34 21.28
C SER A 101 13.72 23.78 21.39
N GLY A 102 12.40 24.01 21.35
CA GLY A 102 11.81 25.35 21.45
C GLY A 102 12.01 26.25 20.22
N VAL A 103 12.78 25.81 19.21
CA VAL A 103 13.03 26.53 17.94
C VAL A 103 12.07 26.03 16.85
N VAL A 104 10.82 25.77 17.21
CA VAL A 104 9.86 25.14 16.30
C VAL A 104 9.17 26.20 15.43
N LYS A 105 9.52 26.26 14.14
CA LYS A 105 8.68 26.91 13.13
C LYS A 105 7.83 25.81 12.47
N ASN A 106 6.53 25.82 12.74
CA ASN A 106 5.51 24.90 12.19
C ASN A 106 5.61 23.44 12.71
N PRO A 107 5.18 23.17 13.96
CA PRO A 107 5.32 21.87 14.64
C PRO A 107 4.62 20.68 13.98
N HIS A 108 3.61 20.95 13.14
CA HIS A 108 2.73 19.94 12.55
C HIS A 108 2.87 19.86 11.02
N SER A 109 3.96 20.41 10.48
CA SER A 109 4.19 20.39 9.05
C SER A 109 4.43 18.95 8.56
N GLN A 110 3.53 18.42 7.73
CA GLN A 110 3.74 17.17 6.99
C GLN A 110 4.98 17.20 6.08
N THR A 111 5.60 18.38 5.89
CA THR A 111 6.79 18.57 5.02
C THR A 111 8.13 18.52 5.76
N THR A 112 8.17 18.27 7.07
CA THR A 112 9.43 18.17 7.82
C THR A 112 10.13 16.84 7.49
N LYS A 113 11.20 16.92 6.70
CA LYS A 113 11.99 15.77 6.21
C LYS A 113 13.24 15.57 7.06
N LEU A 114 13.51 14.32 7.44
CA LEU A 114 14.77 13.92 8.04
C LEU A 114 15.88 14.02 6.98
N ILE A 115 16.88 14.86 7.22
CA ILE A 115 18.08 14.96 6.40
C ILE A 115 19.22 14.17 7.05
N THR A 116 19.98 13.44 6.24
CA THR A 116 21.20 12.74 6.69
C THR A 116 22.27 13.77 7.04
N ARG A 117 22.94 13.61 8.19
CA ARG A 117 24.18 14.35 8.45
C ARG A 117 25.28 13.67 7.63
N GLU A 118 25.87 14.41 6.70
CA GLU A 118 27.12 14.01 6.04
C GLU A 118 28.17 13.75 7.14
N GLN A 119 28.87 12.61 7.03
CA GLN A 119 29.97 12.24 7.92
C GLN A 119 31.24 12.99 7.54
#